data_AF-A0A3D3T4U7-F1
#
_entry.id   AF-A0A3D3T4U7-F1
#
_cell.length_a   1.000
_cell.length_b   1.000
_cell.length_c   1.000
_cell.angle_alpha   90.00
_cell.angle_beta   90.00
_cell.angle_gamma   90.00
#
_symmetry.space_group_name_H-M   'P 1'
#
loop_
_entity.id
_entity.type
_entity.pdbx_description
1 polymer ?
#
loop_
_entity_poly.entity_id
_entity_poly.type
_entity_poly.pdbx_seq_one_letter_code
_entity_poly.pdbx_strand_id
1 'polypeptide(L)'
;AAQYTLQGFRQQAASLLEQVDVLVTPTAATCYTIDQVQADPMALNARLGYYTNFMNLLDLAAVAVPTGFLPSGVGFGLTLFQRALSDKYLLSMAGALQHH
;
A
#
# COMPACT_ATOMS: atom_id res chain seq x y z
N ALA A 1 8.35 4.47 24.87
CA ALA A 1 8.88 5.35 23.79
C ALA A 1 8.23 5.05 22.44
N ALA A 2 8.38 3.84 21.89
CA ALA A 2 7.86 3.49 20.56
C ALA A 2 6.35 3.71 20.35
N GLN A 3 5.51 3.41 21.35
CA GLN A 3 4.06 3.65 21.25
C GLN A 3 3.70 5.14 21.15
N TYR A 4 4.43 6.02 21.85
CA TYR A 4 4.23 7.48 21.75
C TYR A 4 4.61 8.00 20.37
N THR A 5 5.72 7.50 19.81
CA THR A 5 6.13 7.81 18.44
C THR A 5 5.08 7.37 17.43
N LEU A 6 4.56 6.14 17.56
CA LEU A 6 3.50 5.62 16.69
C LEU A 6 2.23 6.47 16.78
N GLN A 7 1.84 6.90 17.98
CA GLN A 7 0.69 7.78 18.17
C GLN A 7 0.90 9.14 17.48
N GLY A 8 2.11 9.69 17.54
CA GLY A 8 2.48 10.91 16.82
C GLY A 8 2.32 10.76 15.31
N PHE A 9 2.81 9.64 14.74
CA PHE A 9 2.62 9.37 13.31
C PHE A 9 1.17 9.14 12.93
N ARG A 10 0.37 8.52 13.79
CA ARG A 10 -1.07 8.35 13.57
C ARG A 10 -1.80 9.68 13.45
N GLN A 11 -1.48 10.64 14.31
CA GLN A 11 -2.06 11.99 14.26
C GLN A 11 -1.66 12.73 12.97
N GLN A 12 -0.39 12.64 12.58
CA GLN A 12 0.10 13.25 11.34
C GLN A 12 -0.57 12.63 10.12
N ALA A 13 -0.65 11.29 10.06
CA ALA A 13 -1.29 10.58 8.97
C ALA A 13 -2.78 10.94 8.85
N ALA A 14 -3.51 11.03 9.97
CA ALA A 14 -4.91 11.45 9.96
C ALA A 14 -5.09 12.85 9.34
N SER A 15 -4.24 13.82 9.72
CA SER A 15 -4.29 15.17 9.18
C SER A 15 -3.94 15.24 7.68
N LEU A 16 -3.02 14.39 7.20
CA LEU A 16 -2.70 14.30 5.77
C LEU A 16 -3.85 13.67 4.99
N LEU A 17 -4.46 12.63 5.54
CA LEU A 17 -5.57 11.90 4.93
C LEU A 17 -6.85 12.72 4.83
N GLU A 18 -7.03 13.74 5.67
CA GLU A 18 -8.15 14.70 5.57
C GLU A 18 -8.03 15.66 4.38
N GLN A 19 -6.84 15.82 3.81
CA GLN A 19 -6.59 16.74 2.70
C GLN A 19 -6.87 16.12 1.32
N VAL A 20 -7.12 14.81 1.28
CA VAL A 20 -7.31 14.05 0.04
C VAL A 20 -8.41 13.02 0.21
N ASP A 21 -9.13 12.70 -0.86
CA ASP A 21 -10.15 11.66 -0.79
C ASP A 21 -9.54 10.26 -0.69
N VAL A 22 -8.39 10.04 -1.36
CA VAL A 22 -7.67 8.77 -1.34
C VAL A 22 -6.17 8.99 -1.58
N LEU A 23 -5.33 8.17 -0.95
CA LEU A 23 -3.91 8.06 -1.29
C LEU A 23 -3.68 6.84 -2.19
N VAL A 24 -2.73 6.97 -3.12
CA VAL A 24 -2.38 5.92 -4.08
C VAL A 24 -0.89 5.65 -4.01
N THR A 25 -0.52 4.38 -3.89
CA THR A 25 0.88 3.91 -3.87
C THR A 25 1.03 2.69 -4.76
N PRO A 26 2.24 2.38 -5.27
CA PRO A 26 2.52 1.05 -5.79
C PRO A 26 2.26 0.00 -4.71
N THR A 27 1.57 -1.10 -5.04
CA THR A 27 1.36 -2.19 -4.09
C THR A 27 2.68 -2.86 -3.71
N ALA A 28 3.56 -3.03 -4.69
CA ALA A 28 4.94 -3.42 -4.50
C ALA A 28 5.82 -2.58 -5.45
N ALA A 29 6.98 -2.14 -4.96
CA ALA A 29 7.89 -1.31 -5.75
C ALA A 29 8.53 -2.06 -6.95
N THR A 30 8.63 -3.39 -6.85
CA THR A 30 9.23 -4.28 -7.85
C THR A 30 8.78 -5.72 -7.58
N CYS A 31 9.09 -6.64 -8.49
CA CYS A 31 9.01 -8.08 -8.29
C CYS A 31 10.41 -8.70 -8.25
N TYR A 32 10.55 -9.85 -7.57
CA TYR A 32 11.78 -10.63 -7.50
C TYR A 32 11.53 -12.07 -7.94
N THR A 33 12.55 -12.74 -8.47
CA THR A 33 12.51 -14.18 -8.69
C THR A 33 12.68 -14.92 -7.36
N ILE A 34 12.28 -16.19 -7.34
CA ILE A 34 12.46 -17.06 -6.15
C ILE A 34 13.94 -17.13 -5.77
N ASP A 35 14.84 -17.32 -6.74
CA ASP A 35 16.29 -17.41 -6.48
C ASP A 35 16.85 -16.12 -5.86
N GLN A 36 16.37 -14.95 -6.30
CA GLN A 36 16.76 -13.68 -5.70
C GLN A 36 16.32 -13.60 -4.23
N VAL A 37 15.07 -13.97 -3.94
CA VAL A 37 14.54 -13.99 -2.57
C VAL A 37 15.29 -14.99 -1.70
N GLN A 38 15.68 -16.15 -2.22
CA GLN A 38 16.47 -17.13 -1.47
C GLN A 38 17.89 -16.63 -1.17
N ALA A 39 18.48 -15.84 -2.07
CA ALA A 39 19.80 -15.26 -1.88
C ALA A 39 19.82 -14.13 -0.83
N ASP A 40 18.74 -13.33 -0.72
CA ASP A 40 18.62 -12.26 0.27
C ASP A 40 17.18 -12.12 0.81
N PRO A 41 16.73 -13.04 1.68
CA PRO A 41 15.32 -13.12 2.08
C PRO A 41 14.90 -11.95 2.97
N MET A 42 15.82 -11.38 3.75
CA MET A 42 15.50 -10.30 4.68
C MET A 42 15.36 -8.96 3.98
N ALA A 43 16.36 -8.55 3.18
CA ALA A 43 16.35 -7.23 2.58
C ALA A 43 15.29 -7.13 1.48
N LEU A 44 15.10 -8.18 0.68
CA LEU A 44 14.11 -8.17 -0.40
C LEU A 44 12.68 -8.18 0.15
N ASN A 45 12.41 -8.94 1.20
CA ASN A 45 11.11 -8.91 1.86
C ASN A 45 10.82 -7.54 2.50
N ALA A 46 11.82 -6.93 3.14
CA ALA A 46 11.68 -5.58 3.69
C ALA A 46 11.35 -4.54 2.59
N ARG A 47 11.97 -4.68 1.40
CA ARG A 47 11.71 -3.79 0.26
C ARG A 47 10.31 -3.97 -0.34
N LEU A 48 9.78 -5.20 -0.36
CA LEU A 48 8.40 -5.45 -0.77
C LEU A 48 7.39 -4.78 0.17
N GLY A 49 7.70 -4.72 1.47
CA GLY A 49 6.83 -4.09 2.48
C GLY A 49 6.88 -2.55 2.56
N TYR A 50 7.71 -1.89 1.73
CA TYR A 50 7.98 -0.44 1.86
C TYR A 50 6.70 0.42 1.82
N TYR A 51 5.75 0.09 0.94
CA TYR A 51 4.50 0.85 0.79
C TYR A 51 3.32 0.29 1.60
N THR A 52 3.46 -0.86 2.27
CA THR A 52 2.32 -1.59 2.85
C THR A 52 2.42 -1.77 4.36
N ASN A 53 3.62 -1.84 4.94
CA ASN A 53 3.82 -2.21 6.35
C ASN A 53 3.16 -1.25 7.35
N PHE A 54 2.96 0.02 7.01
CA PHE A 54 2.42 1.02 7.94
C PHE A 54 0.89 0.96 8.09
N MET A 55 0.16 0.37 7.14
CA MET A 55 -1.29 0.51 7.06
C MET A 55 -2.01 -0.08 8.29
N ASN A 56 -1.63 -1.28 8.71
CA ASN A 56 -2.19 -1.93 9.91
C ASN A 56 -1.83 -1.19 11.21
N LEU A 57 -0.64 -0.58 11.28
CA LEU A 57 -0.18 0.15 12.46
C LEU A 57 -0.96 1.46 12.66
N LEU A 58 -1.38 2.07 11.55
CA LEU A 58 -2.09 3.34 11.53
C LEU A 58 -3.62 3.21 11.46
N ASP A 59 -4.15 1.99 11.44
CA ASP A 59 -5.59 1.70 11.35
C ASP A 59 -6.22 2.29 10.07
N LEU A 60 -5.65 1.89 8.92
CA LEU A 60 -6.08 2.32 7.59
C LEU A 60 -6.82 1.19 6.86
N ALA A 61 -7.80 1.57 6.04
CA ALA A 61 -8.40 0.67 5.07
C ALA A 61 -7.66 0.81 3.73
N ALA A 62 -7.46 -0.30 3.02
CA ALA A 62 -6.73 -0.32 1.76
C ALA A 62 -7.29 -1.37 0.79
N VAL A 63 -7.22 -1.09 -0.51
CA VAL A 63 -7.57 -2.02 -1.59
C VAL A 63 -6.46 -2.02 -2.64
N ALA A 64 -5.95 -3.21 -2.96
CA ALA A 64 -4.98 -3.41 -4.03
C ALA A 64 -5.71 -3.68 -5.35
N VAL A 65 -5.34 -2.96 -6.39
CA VAL A 65 -6.00 -2.96 -7.70
C VAL A 65 -4.97 -3.25 -8.80
N PRO A 66 -5.16 -4.29 -9.62
CA PRO A 66 -4.34 -4.52 -10.81
C PRO A 66 -4.47 -3.35 -11.80
N THR A 67 -3.34 -2.83 -12.30
CA THR A 67 -3.30 -1.67 -13.22
C THR A 67 -2.46 -1.90 -14.47
N GLY A 68 -1.80 -3.04 -14.60
CA GLY A 68 -1.08 -3.40 -15.81
C GLY A 68 -0.06 -4.50 -15.61
N PHE A 69 0.96 -4.50 -16.46
CA PHE A 69 2.06 -5.45 -16.44
C PHE A 69 3.40 -4.73 -16.55
N LEU A 70 4.39 -5.23 -15.84
CA LEU A 70 5.79 -4.83 -16.01
C LEU A 70 6.31 -5.33 -17.36
N PRO A 71 7.44 -4.79 -17.88
CA PRO A 71 8.08 -5.32 -19.09
C PRO A 71 8.42 -6.82 -19.03
N SER A 72 8.55 -7.38 -17.82
CA SER A 72 8.74 -8.82 -17.58
C SER A 72 7.49 -9.68 -17.77
N GLY A 73 6.32 -9.07 -17.99
CA GLY A 73 5.02 -9.75 -18.04
C GLY A 73 4.41 -10.03 -16.66
N VAL A 74 5.05 -9.61 -15.57
CA VAL A 74 4.51 -9.74 -14.20
C VAL A 74 3.47 -8.65 -13.95
N GLY A 75 2.35 -8.99 -13.33
CA GLY A 75 1.30 -8.02 -12.99
C GLY A 75 1.80 -6.89 -12.08
N PHE A 76 1.35 -5.67 -12.36
CA PHE A 76 1.58 -4.48 -11.55
C PHE A 76 0.26 -3.95 -10.99
N GLY A 77 0.30 -3.45 -9.76
CA GLY A 77 -0.88 -2.99 -9.03
C GLY A 77 -0.62 -1.73 -8.23
N LEU A 78 -1.69 -0.97 -8.03
CA LEU A 78 -1.72 0.19 -7.15
C LEU A 78 -2.57 -0.15 -5.92
N THR A 79 -2.15 0.31 -4.76
CA THR A 79 -2.94 0.26 -3.53
C THR A 79 -3.54 1.63 -3.28
N LEU A 80 -4.87 1.68 -3.20
CA LEU A 80 -5.62 2.82 -2.72
C LEU A 80 -5.86 2.65 -1.22
N PHE A 81 -5.64 3.68 -0.43
CA PHE A 81 -5.89 3.61 1.00
C PHE A 81 -6.36 4.93 1.59
N GLN A 82 -7.09 4.80 2.69
CA GLN A 82 -7.71 5.90 3.41
C GLN A 82 -7.98 5.47 4.88
N ARG A 83 -8.56 6.34 5.69
CA ARG A 83 -8.94 6.07 7.09
C ARG A 83 -9.76 4.78 7.25
N ALA A 84 -9.72 4.20 8.45
CA ALA A 84 -10.56 3.07 8.82
C ALA A 84 -12.03 3.25 8.38
N LEU A 85 -12.68 2.13 8.04
CA LEU A 85 -14.09 2.03 7.65
C LEU A 85 -14.44 2.71 6.31
N SER A 86 -13.44 3.00 5.48
CA SER A 86 -13.64 3.54 4.12
C SER A 86 -13.70 2.46 3.03
N ASP A 87 -13.78 1.18 3.40
CA ASP A 87 -13.68 0.02 2.51
C ASP A 87 -14.62 0.09 1.30
N LYS A 88 -15.89 0.42 1.52
CA LYS A 88 -16.89 0.54 0.43
C LYS A 88 -16.53 1.66 -0.55
N TYR A 89 -16.08 2.79 -0.03
CA TYR A 89 -15.66 3.92 -0.85
C TYR A 89 -14.43 3.56 -1.69
N LEU A 90 -13.44 2.92 -1.06
CA LEU A 90 -12.25 2.42 -1.75
C LEU A 90 -12.60 1.40 -2.84
N LEU A 91 -13.54 0.49 -2.59
CA LEU A 91 -14.02 -0.47 -3.60
C LEU A 91 -14.72 0.23 -4.78
N SER A 92 -15.49 1.29 -4.55
CA SER A 92 -16.08 2.07 -5.64
C SER A 92 -15.01 2.76 -6.49
N MET A 93 -13.99 3.33 -5.86
CA MET A 93 -12.85 3.94 -6.57
C MET A 93 -12.03 2.89 -7.34
N ALA A 94 -11.79 1.73 -6.73
CA ALA A 94 -11.11 0.62 -7.38
C ALA A 94 -11.87 0.12 -8.62
N GLY A 95 -13.20 -0.03 -8.51
CA GLY A 95 -14.05 -0.40 -9.65
C GLY A 95 -13.94 0.62 -10.78
N ALA A 96 -14.00 1.91 -10.47
CA ALA A 96 -13.82 2.97 -11.46
C ALA A 96 -12.45 2.87 -12.16
N LEU A 97 -11.37 2.65 -11.41
CA LEU A 97 -10.03 2.50 -11.97
C LEU A 97 -9.86 1.29 -12.89
N GLN A 98 -10.54 0.17 -12.62
CA GLN A 98 -10.44 -1.03 -13.46
C GLN A 98 -11.26 -0.96 -14.75
N HIS A 99 -12.25 -0.07 -14.80
CA HIS A 99 -13.12 0.10 -15.96
C HIS A 99 -12.64 1.18 -16.94
N HIS A 100 -11.56 1.89 -16.62
CA HIS A 100 -10.88 2.84 -17.49
C HIS A 100 -9.66 2.21 -18.17
#